data_AF-A0A2T5HMH5-F1
#
_entry.id   AF-A0A2T5HMH5-F1
#
_cell.length_a   1.000
_cell.length_b   1.000
_cell.length_c   1.000
_cell.angle_alpha   90.00
_cell.angle_beta   90.00
_cell.angle_gamma   90.00
#
_symmetry.space_group_name_H-M   'P 1'
#
loop_
_entity.id
_entity.type
_entity.pdbx_description
1 polymer ?
#
loop_
_entity_poly.entity_id
_entity_poly.type
_entity_poly.pdbx_seq_one_letter_code
_entity_poly.pdbx_strand_id
1 'polypeptide(L)'
;MFAIGLVGIFLNRKNVIILLMSIELMLLAVNMNFVAFSHYLQDISGQIFVFFILTVAAAESAIGLAILVVLFRNMRTINVDDLDELKG
;
A
#
# COMPACT_ATOMS: atom_id res chain seq x y z
N MET A 1 3.56 0.42 13.49
CA MET A 1 3.59 0.70 12.03
C MET A 1 2.25 0.43 11.37
N PHE A 2 1.68 -0.78 11.49
CA PHE A 2 0.39 -1.12 10.86
C PHE A 2 -0.74 -0.13 11.21
N ALA A 3 -0.93 0.17 12.50
CA ALA A 3 -1.93 1.14 12.96
C ALA A 3 -1.71 2.56 12.39
N ILE A 4 -0.44 2.95 12.15
CA ILE A 4 -0.12 4.26 11.55
C ILE A 4 -0.53 4.29 10.08
N GLY A 5 -0.25 3.21 9.33
CA GLY A 5 -0.74 3.07 7.96
C GLY A 5 -2.27 3.10 7.89
N LEU A 6 -2.95 2.38 8.78
CA LEU A 6 -4.41 2.42 8.92
C LEU A 6 -4.95 3.85 9.15
N VAL A 7 -4.38 4.56 10.12
CA VAL A 7 -4.76 5.95 10.41
C VAL A 7 -4.45 6.87 9.23
N GLY A 8 -3.34 6.64 8.52
CA GLY A 8 -2.97 7.37 7.30
C GLY A 8 -4.05 7.30 6.22
N ILE A 9 -4.65 6.12 6.01
CA ILE A 9 -5.77 5.93 5.08
C ILE A 9 -6.99 6.74 5.50
N PHE A 10 -7.38 6.67 6.78
CA PHE A 10 -8.57 7.36 7.27
C PHE A 10 -8.45 8.88 7.23
N LEU A 11 -7.28 9.41 7.58
CA LEU A 11 -7.06 10.86 7.65
C LEU A 11 -6.85 11.48 6.27
N ASN A 12 -6.11 10.82 5.38
CA ASN A 12 -5.66 11.39 4.10
C ASN A 12 -6.30 10.70 2.88
N ARG A 13 -7.59 10.34 2.98
CA ARG A 13 -8.36 9.68 1.91
C ARG A 13 -8.39 10.41 0.57
N LYS A 14 -8.09 11.71 0.58
CA LYS A 14 -8.11 12.59 -0.59
C LYS A 14 -6.90 12.39 -1.51
N ASN A 15 -5.73 12.08 -0.98
CA ASN A 15 -4.52 12.00 -1.80
C ASN A 15 -4.17 10.54 -2.10
N VAL A 16 -4.32 10.13 -3.36
CA VAL A 16 -4.06 8.74 -3.79
C VAL A 16 -2.63 8.30 -3.47
N ILE A 17 -1.64 9.19 -3.58
CA ILE A 17 -0.23 8.86 -3.29
C ILE A 17 -0.06 8.50 -1.82
N ILE A 18 -0.69 9.26 -0.91
CA ILE A 18 -0.62 9.01 0.53
C ILE A 18 -1.33 7.69 0.86
N LEU A 19 -2.41 7.37 0.14
CA LEU A 19 -3.14 6.12 0.30
C LEU A 19 -2.27 4.92 -0.10
N LEU A 20 -1.60 4.97 -1.26
CA LEU A 20 -0.63 3.95 -1.69
C LEU A 20 0.50 3.79 -0.67
N MET A 21 1.11 4.90 -0.23
CA MET A 21 2.17 4.86 0.79
C MET A 21 1.70 4.25 2.12
N SER A 22 0.44 4.51 2.51
CA SER A 22 -0.13 3.95 3.72
C SER A 22 -0.31 2.43 3.62
N ILE A 23 -0.66 1.91 2.43
CA ILE A 23 -0.72 0.47 2.17
C ILE A 23 0.67 -0.16 2.25
N GLU A 24 1.68 0.46 1.63
CA GLU A 24 3.07 0.00 1.73
C GLU A 24 3.56 -0.07 3.20
N LEU A 25 3.23 0.94 4.01
CA LEU A 25 3.55 0.94 5.44
C LEU A 25 2.86 -0.19 6.22
N MET A 26 1.64 -0.57 5.84
CA MET A 26 0.95 -1.72 6.42
C MET A 26 1.61 -3.04 6.01
N LEU A 27 1.93 -3.21 4.71
CA LEU A 27 2.63 -4.41 4.21
C LEU A 27 4.02 -4.56 4.83
N LEU A 28 4.75 -3.46 5.03
CA LEU A 28 6.03 -3.47 5.73
C LEU A 28 5.88 -3.94 7.18
N ALA A 29 4.84 -3.47 7.88
CA ALA A 29 4.57 -3.88 9.25
C ALA A 29 4.27 -5.39 9.35
N VAL A 30 3.51 -5.92 8.39
CA VAL A 30 3.22 -7.36 8.29
C VAL A 30 4.50 -8.16 8.01
N ASN A 31 5.34 -7.72 7.07
CA ASN A 31 6.62 -8.37 6.78
C ASN A 31 7.53 -8.40 8.01
N MET A 32 7.65 -7.29 8.72
CA MET A 32 8.47 -7.23 9.93
C MET A 32 7.96 -8.20 11.01
N ASN A 33 6.63 -8.36 11.11
CA ASN A 33 6.03 -9.33 12.01
C ASN A 33 6.38 -10.77 11.62
N PHE A 34 6.31 -11.11 10.32
CA PHE A 34 6.71 -12.42 9.82
C PHE A 34 8.19 -12.74 10.08
N VAL A 35 9.09 -11.77 9.88
CA VAL A 35 10.52 -11.94 10.20
C VAL A 35 10.73 -12.14 11.70
N ALA A 36 10.05 -11.34 12.54
CA ALA A 36 10.16 -11.46 14.00
C ALA A 36 9.67 -12.81 14.50
N PHE A 37 8.52 -13.29 14.02
CA PHE A 37 7.98 -14.60 14.37
C PHE A 37 8.82 -15.75 13.81
N SER A 38 9.32 -15.63 12.57
CA SER A 38 10.26 -16.59 11.99
C SER A 38 11.50 -16.76 12.87
N HIS A 39 12.06 -15.66 13.36
CA HIS A 39 13.20 -15.70 14.26
C HIS A 39 12.84 -16.26 15.63
N TYR A 40 11.69 -15.86 16.20
CA TYR A 40 11.26 -16.31 17.53
C TYR A 40 10.93 -17.81 17.58
N LEU A 41 10.25 -18.33 16.56
CA LEU A 41 9.86 -19.74 16.44
C LEU A 41 10.96 -20.61 15.79
N GLN A 42 12.05 -20.01 15.33
CA GLN A 42 13.12 -20.67 14.55
C GLN A 42 12.58 -21.40 13.31
N ASP A 43 11.54 -20.86 12.68
CA ASP A 43 10.90 -21.41 11.48
C ASP A 43 11.20 -20.52 10.28
N ILE A 44 11.82 -21.09 9.25
CA ILE A 44 12.22 -20.39 8.03
C ILE A 44 11.02 -20.03 7.13
N SER A 45 9.85 -20.67 7.35
CA SER A 45 8.65 -20.45 6.54
C SER A 45 8.20 -19.00 6.56
N GLY A 46 8.36 -18.29 7.69
CA GLY A 46 8.03 -16.87 7.78
C GLY A 46 8.91 -15.98 6.90
N GLN A 47 10.20 -16.30 6.76
CA GLN A 47 11.09 -15.58 5.83
C GLN A 47 10.74 -15.84 4.37
N ILE A 48 10.32 -17.07 4.03
CA ILE A 48 9.86 -17.39 2.66
C ILE A 48 8.61 -16.57 2.31
N PHE A 49 7.65 -16.48 3.23
CA PHE A 49 6.44 -15.67 3.02
C PHE A 49 6.74 -14.18 2.80
N VAL A 50 7.76 -13.63 3.47
CA VAL A 50 8.19 -12.23 3.29
C VAL A 50 8.57 -11.95 1.84
N PHE A 51 9.29 -12.84 1.17
CA PHE A 51 9.66 -12.67 -0.25
C PHE A 51 8.43 -12.63 -1.17
N PHE A 52 7.41 -13.46 -0.89
CA PHE A 52 6.16 -13.41 -1.65
C PHE A 52 5.43 -12.08 -1.43
N ILE A 53 5.32 -11.62 -0.18
CA ILE A 53 4.64 -10.36 0.13
C ILE A 53 5.36 -9.18 -0.51
N LEU A 54 6.70 -9.12 -0.46
CA LEU A 54 7.47 -8.07 -1.11
C LEU A 54 7.27 -8.05 -2.64
N THR A 55 7.15 -9.22 -3.25
CA THR A 55 6.88 -9.33 -4.69
C THR A 55 5.48 -8.81 -5.04
N VAL A 56 4.47 -9.17 -4.23
CA VAL A 56 3.10 -8.69 -4.40
C VAL A 56 3.02 -7.18 -4.16
N ALA A 57 3.69 -6.65 -3.14
CA ALA A 57 3.76 -5.22 -2.85
C ALA A 57 4.38 -4.44 -4.03
N ALA A 58 5.49 -4.93 -4.60
CA ALA A 58 6.10 -4.32 -5.78
C ALA A 58 5.16 -4.30 -6.99
N ALA A 59 4.42 -5.39 -7.22
CA ALA A 59 3.42 -5.46 -8.29
C ALA A 59 2.24 -4.51 -8.05
N GLU A 60 1.73 -4.46 -6.82
CA GLU A 60 0.66 -3.54 -6.40
C GLU A 60 1.07 -2.08 -6.62
N SER A 61 2.24 -1.68 -6.15
CA SER A 61 2.77 -0.32 -6.30
C SER A 61 2.90 0.10 -7.76
N ALA A 62 3.39 -0.80 -8.62
CA ALA A 62 3.51 -0.56 -10.05
C ALA A 62 2.13 -0.33 -10.71
N ILE A 63 1.14 -1.16 -10.37
CA ILE A 63 -0.23 -1.03 -10.88
C ILE A 63 -0.89 0.24 -10.34
N GLY A 64 -0.79 0.51 -9.05
CA GLY A 64 -1.34 1.68 -8.39
C GLY A 64 -0.80 2.98 -8.98
N LEU A 65 0.52 3.05 -9.20
CA LEU A 65 1.13 4.21 -9.84
C LEU A 65 0.72 4.34 -11.32
N ALA A 66 0.62 3.24 -12.07
CA ALA A 66 0.17 3.28 -13.46
C ALA A 66 -1.26 3.85 -13.59
N ILE A 67 -2.18 3.40 -12.72
CA ILE A 67 -3.54 3.95 -12.64
C ILE A 67 -3.50 5.43 -12.27
N LEU A 68 -2.68 5.80 -11.28
CA LEU A 68 -2.54 7.20 -10.84
C LEU A 68 -2.06 8.11 -11.98
N VAL A 69 -1.10 7.68 -12.79
CA VAL A 69 -0.62 8.46 -13.95
C VAL A 69 -1.73 8.66 -14.98
N VAL A 70 -2.54 7.63 -15.26
CA VAL A 70 -3.67 7.73 -16.19
C VAL A 70 -4.73 8.69 -15.67
N LEU A 71 -5.08 8.59 -14.38
CA LEU A 71 -6.04 9.50 -13.73
C LEU A 71 -5.53 10.94 -13.74
N PHE A 72 -4.26 11.14 -13.39
CA PHE A 72 -3.65 12.48 -13.40
C PHE A 72 -3.61 13.07 -14.81
N ARG A 73 -3.39 12.24 -15.84
CA ARG A 73 -3.44 12.71 -17.24
C ARG A 73 -4.84 13.18 -17.65
N ASN A 74 -5.88 12.54 -17.13
CA ASN A 74 -7.28 12.86 -17.49
C ASN A 74 -7.82 14.05 -16.69
N MET A 75 -7.52 14.13 -15.39
CA MET A 75 -8.13 15.09 -14.47
C MET A 75 -7.18 16.17 -13.94
N ARG A 76 -5.86 16.07 -14.21
CA ARG A 76 -4.80 16.97 -13.71
C ARG A 76 -4.74 17.12 -12.18
N THR A 77 -5.42 16.23 -11.46
CA THR A 77 -5.55 16.24 -10.00
C THR A 77 -5.22 14.85 -9.46
N ILE A 78 -4.63 14.83 -8.27
CA ILE A 78 -4.36 13.60 -7.48
C ILE A 78 -5.42 13.39 -6.39
N ASN A 79 -6.45 14.24 -6.38
CA ASN A 79 -7.51 14.22 -5.39
C ASN A 79 -8.57 13.16 -5.75
N VAL A 80 -8.90 12.29 -4.81
CA VAL A 80 -9.91 11.23 -4.96
C VAL A 80 -11.32 11.81 -5.07
N ASP A 81 -11.61 12.94 -4.43
CA ASP A 81 -12.95 13.53 -4.45
C ASP A 81 -13.35 14.02 -5.85
N ASP A 82 -12.38 14.38 -6.70
CA ASP A 82 -12.63 14.83 -8.07
C ASP A 82 -13.00 13.64 -9.00
N LEU A 83 -12.85 12.39 -8.53
CA LEU A 83 -13.29 11.19 -9.25
C LEU A 83 -14.82 11.01 -9.18
N ASP A 84 -15.52 11.66 -8.24
CA ASP A 84 -16.98 11.57 -8.16
C ASP A 84 -17.67 12.29 -9.33
N GLU A 85 -17.00 13.19 -10.07
CA GLU A 85 -17.55 13.78 -11.32
C GLU A 85 -17.70 12.76 -12.46
N LEU A 86 -17.05 11.59 -12.37
CA LEU A 86 -17.22 10.49 -13.33
C LEU A 86 -18.47 9.64 -13.05
N LYS A 87 -19.15 9.88 -11.93
CA LYS A 87 -20.52 9.41 -11.69
C LYS A 87 -21.43 10.54 -12.15
N GLY A 88 -21.91 10.45 -13.40
CA GLY A 88 -22.86 11.42 -13.95
C GLY A 88 -24.11 11.63 -13.08
#